data_AF-A0A257UVQ4-F1
#
_entry.id   AF-A0A257UVQ4-F1
#
_cell.length_a   1.000
_cell.length_b   1.000
_cell.length_c   1.000
_cell.angle_alpha   90.00
_cell.angle_beta   90.00
_cell.angle_gamma   90.00
#
_symmetry.space_group_name_H-M   'P 1'
#
loop_
_entity.id
_entity.type
_entity.pdbx_description
1 polymer ?
#
loop_
_entity_poly.entity_id
_entity_poly.type
_entity_poly.pdbx_seq_one_letter_code
_entity_poly.pdbx_strand_id
1 'polypeptide(L)'
;RGEQAAEQRFAATMVQVEQSERDRAPENVLALLRAMPADPRTRARVEQARERLAKQLEQLDAAPPSVALAQGLKLEYKKGAQATIALRIRDDHRIRGARFFARVEGATEFVELPMRRGAGEDWSVEISPEFHHNHTVEFYVTASDYSGHAGNLGSSKEPLKLKRKRWSLFGR
;
A
#
# COMPACT_ATOMS: atom_id res chain seq x y z
N ARG A 1 -35.87 -16.26 -17.57
CA ARG A 1 -35.33 -16.12 -16.19
C ARG A 1 -33.85 -15.75 -16.17
N GLY A 2 -32.97 -16.45 -16.91
CA GLY A 2 -31.53 -16.11 -16.96
C GLY A 2 -31.21 -14.75 -17.60
N GLU A 3 -31.83 -14.42 -18.74
CA GLU A 3 -31.61 -13.11 -19.41
C GLU A 3 -32.10 -11.92 -18.58
N GLN A 4 -33.31 -12.00 -18.02
CA GLN A 4 -33.84 -10.96 -17.12
C GLN A 4 -32.94 -10.71 -15.90
N ALA A 5 -32.35 -11.76 -15.33
CA ALA A 5 -31.40 -11.61 -14.24
C ALA A 5 -30.08 -10.96 -14.69
N ALA A 6 -29.61 -11.25 -15.90
CA ALA A 6 -28.41 -10.62 -16.47
C ALA A 6 -28.64 -9.13 -16.76
N GLU A 7 -29.81 -8.77 -17.32
CA GLU A 7 -30.21 -7.38 -17.56
C GLU A 7 -30.32 -6.57 -16.26
N GLN A 8 -30.95 -7.14 -15.22
CA GLN A 8 -31.05 -6.50 -13.91
C GLN A 8 -29.68 -6.28 -13.27
N ARG A 9 -28.77 -7.26 -13.37
CA ARG A 9 -27.39 -7.13 -12.88
C ARG A 9 -26.65 -6.03 -13.64
N PHE A 10 -26.76 -6.00 -14.97
CA PHE A 10 -26.16 -4.96 -15.78
C PHE A 10 -26.68 -3.57 -15.39
N ALA A 11 -28.00 -3.39 -15.28
CA ALA A 11 -28.61 -2.12 -14.87
C ALA A 11 -28.14 -1.68 -13.48
N ALA A 12 -28.08 -2.60 -12.51
CA ALA A 12 -27.56 -2.31 -11.18
C ALA A 12 -26.09 -1.88 -11.20
N THR A 13 -25.25 -2.54 -12.01
CA THR A 13 -23.84 -2.14 -12.17
C THR A 13 -23.72 -0.75 -12.78
N MET A 14 -24.55 -0.38 -13.76
CA MET A 14 -24.51 0.97 -14.35
C MET A 14 -24.91 2.06 -13.35
N VAL A 15 -25.85 1.77 -12.44
CA VAL A 15 -26.16 2.69 -11.31
C VAL A 15 -24.96 2.84 -10.39
N GLN A 16 -24.22 1.75 -10.12
CA GLN A 16 -22.98 1.83 -9.32
C GLN A 16 -21.88 2.62 -10.03
N VAL A 17 -21.78 2.54 -11.36
CA VAL A 17 -20.86 3.38 -12.15
C VAL A 17 -21.14 4.86 -11.88
N GLU A 18 -22.38 5.30 -12.09
CA GLU A 18 -22.76 6.71 -11.88
C GLU A 18 -22.51 7.15 -10.44
N GLN A 19 -22.81 6.30 -9.46
CA GLN A 19 -22.56 6.59 -8.05
C GLN A 19 -21.05 6.71 -7.76
N SER A 20 -20.23 5.80 -8.29
CA SER A 20 -18.77 5.85 -8.10
C SER A 20 -18.12 7.06 -8.76
N GLU A 21 -18.67 7.53 -9.90
CA GLU A 21 -18.22 8.76 -10.55
C GLU A 21 -18.48 9.97 -9.65
N ARG A 22 -19.66 10.03 -9.00
CA ARG A 22 -20.02 11.10 -8.06
C ARG A 22 -19.19 11.06 -6.79
N ASP A 23 -18.99 9.87 -6.24
CA ASP A 23 -18.26 9.65 -4.98
C ASP A 23 -16.73 9.72 -5.15
N ARG A 24 -16.25 9.89 -6.40
CA ARG A 24 -14.82 9.88 -6.75
C ARG A 24 -14.13 8.62 -6.21
N ALA A 25 -14.77 7.46 -6.37
CA ALA A 25 -14.28 6.16 -5.93
C ALA A 25 -14.35 5.10 -7.06
N PRO A 26 -13.71 5.37 -8.22
CA PRO A 26 -13.87 4.54 -9.42
C PRO A 26 -13.25 3.15 -9.30
N GLU A 27 -12.31 2.93 -8.38
CA GLU A 27 -11.46 1.72 -8.33
C GLU A 27 -12.25 0.41 -8.14
N ASN A 28 -13.25 0.41 -7.27
CA ASN A 28 -14.04 -0.80 -6.96
C ASN A 28 -14.95 -1.16 -8.13
N VAL A 29 -15.60 -0.16 -8.75
CA VAL A 29 -16.51 -0.40 -9.87
C VAL A 29 -15.74 -0.74 -11.15
N LEU A 30 -14.54 -0.16 -11.35
CA LEU A 30 -13.63 -0.60 -12.41
C LEU A 30 -13.28 -2.09 -12.30
N ALA A 31 -13.03 -2.59 -11.09
CA ALA A 31 -12.77 -4.02 -10.87
C ALA A 31 -14.02 -4.87 -11.19
N LEU A 32 -15.21 -4.41 -10.80
CA LEU A 32 -16.48 -5.09 -11.14
C LEU A 32 -16.70 -5.16 -12.65
N LEU A 33 -16.53 -4.05 -13.37
CA LEU A 33 -16.69 -3.99 -14.83
C LEU A 33 -15.70 -4.90 -15.57
N ARG A 34 -14.45 -5.01 -15.09
CA ARG A 34 -13.45 -5.94 -15.64
C ARG A 34 -13.84 -7.41 -15.46
N ALA A 35 -14.55 -7.73 -14.38
CA ALA A 35 -15.03 -9.09 -14.09
C ALA A 35 -16.36 -9.43 -14.77
N MET A 36 -17.03 -8.47 -15.42
CA MET A 36 -18.30 -8.72 -16.09
C MET A 36 -18.12 -9.65 -17.31
N PRO A 37 -19.07 -10.56 -17.56
CA PRO A 37 -19.08 -11.38 -18.77
C PRO A 37 -19.08 -10.53 -20.04
N ALA A 38 -18.33 -10.96 -21.05
CA ALA A 38 -18.26 -10.29 -22.33
C ALA A 38 -19.51 -10.55 -23.17
N ASP A 39 -20.61 -9.86 -22.87
CA ASP A 39 -21.85 -9.90 -23.64
C ASP A 39 -21.83 -8.88 -24.80
N PRO A 40 -21.97 -9.30 -26.07
CA PRO A 40 -22.02 -8.39 -27.22
C PRO A 40 -23.04 -7.25 -27.11
N ARG A 41 -24.19 -7.47 -26.44
CA ARG A 41 -25.26 -6.47 -26.30
C ARG A 41 -24.86 -5.30 -25.39
N THR A 42 -24.02 -5.57 -24.40
CA THR A 42 -23.63 -4.59 -23.36
C THR A 42 -22.18 -4.14 -23.48
N ARG A 43 -21.36 -4.85 -24.28
CA ARG A 43 -19.91 -4.62 -24.45
C ARG A 43 -19.57 -3.14 -24.67
N ALA A 44 -20.21 -2.47 -25.63
CA ALA A 44 -19.90 -1.07 -25.93
C ALA A 44 -20.13 -0.15 -24.72
N ARG A 45 -21.21 -0.39 -23.96
CA ARG A 45 -21.53 0.40 -22.75
C ARG A 45 -20.56 0.10 -21.61
N VAL A 46 -20.17 -1.16 -21.44
CA VAL A 46 -19.17 -1.57 -20.43
C VAL A 46 -17.82 -0.95 -20.73
N GLU A 47 -17.34 -1.02 -21.97
CA GLU A 47 -16.07 -0.41 -22.37
C GLU A 47 -16.10 1.11 -22.18
N GLN A 48 -17.17 1.79 -22.61
CA GLN A 48 -17.32 3.22 -22.38
C GLN A 48 -17.32 3.59 -20.88
N ALA A 49 -18.00 2.79 -20.04
CA ALA A 49 -17.97 3.01 -18.59
C ALA A 49 -16.57 2.79 -18.00
N ARG A 50 -15.85 1.76 -18.48
CA ARG A 50 -14.46 1.50 -18.07
C ARG A 50 -13.53 2.65 -18.44
N GLU A 51 -13.62 3.15 -19.67
CA GLU A 51 -12.79 4.28 -20.13
C GLU A 51 -13.04 5.54 -19.31
N ARG A 52 -14.31 5.88 -19.04
CA ARG A 52 -14.66 7.05 -18.22
C ARG A 52 -14.11 6.95 -16.80
N LEU A 53 -14.36 5.82 -16.14
CA LEU A 53 -13.87 5.59 -14.78
C LEU A 53 -12.34 5.51 -14.71
N ALA A 54 -11.69 4.91 -15.72
CA ALA A 54 -10.23 4.83 -15.78
C ALA A 54 -9.62 6.23 -15.92
N LYS A 55 -10.16 7.04 -16.83
CA LYS A 55 -9.75 8.43 -17.00
C LYS A 55 -9.99 9.26 -15.74
N GLN A 56 -11.09 9.02 -15.04
CA GLN A 56 -11.34 9.68 -13.76
C GLN A 56 -10.30 9.25 -12.72
N LEU A 57 -10.01 7.95 -12.60
CA LEU A 57 -8.99 7.45 -11.67
C LEU A 57 -7.63 8.08 -11.95
N GLU A 58 -7.19 8.14 -13.22
CA GLU A 58 -5.94 8.81 -13.61
C GLU A 58 -5.89 10.30 -13.23
N GLN A 59 -7.04 10.98 -13.16
CA GLN A 59 -7.12 12.38 -12.73
C GLN A 59 -7.12 12.53 -11.20
N LEU A 60 -7.59 11.51 -10.48
CA LEU A 60 -7.65 11.51 -9.02
C LEU A 60 -6.32 11.09 -8.39
N ASP A 61 -5.70 10.09 -8.99
CA ASP A 61 -4.56 9.32 -8.49
C ASP A 61 -3.46 9.46 -9.55
N ALA A 62 -2.70 10.55 -9.45
CA ALA A 62 -1.76 11.01 -10.47
C ALA A 62 -0.29 10.92 -10.00
N ALA A 63 -0.06 10.85 -8.69
CA ALA A 63 1.26 10.77 -8.10
C ALA A 63 1.45 9.45 -7.35
N PRO A 64 2.66 8.86 -7.35
CA PRO A 64 2.93 7.70 -6.54
C PRO A 64 2.81 7.99 -5.04
N PRO A 65 2.46 6.98 -4.22
CA PRO A 65 2.43 7.13 -2.78
C PRO A 65 3.79 7.62 -2.24
N SER A 66 3.78 8.54 -1.29
CA SER A 66 4.98 8.91 -0.56
C SER A 66 5.12 8.05 0.70
N VAL A 67 6.33 7.57 0.98
CA VAL A 67 6.64 6.74 2.15
C VAL A 67 7.78 7.39 2.92
N ALA A 68 7.55 7.74 4.18
CA ALA A 68 8.55 8.38 5.04
C ALA A 68 8.55 7.81 6.45
N LEU A 69 9.67 7.94 7.16
CA LEU A 69 9.70 7.71 8.60
C LEU A 69 8.87 8.79 9.32
N ALA A 70 8.25 8.43 10.44
CA ALA A 70 7.64 9.41 11.31
C ALA A 70 8.69 10.43 11.80
N GLN A 71 8.27 11.69 11.94
CA GLN A 71 9.16 12.78 12.32
C GLN A 71 9.86 12.50 13.65
N GLY A 72 11.18 12.71 13.70
CA GLY A 72 11.97 12.52 14.91
C GLY A 72 12.28 11.05 15.27
N LEU A 73 11.80 10.08 14.48
CA LEU A 73 12.16 8.68 14.66
C LEU A 73 13.66 8.49 14.44
N LYS A 74 14.34 7.95 15.45
CA LYS A 74 15.71 7.46 15.33
C LYS A 74 15.68 6.00 14.94
N LEU A 75 16.46 5.61 13.94
CA LEU A 75 16.64 4.21 13.55
C LEU A 75 17.59 3.49 14.50
N GLU A 76 17.22 3.50 15.78
CA GLU A 76 17.95 2.84 16.85
C GLU A 76 17.01 2.08 17.78
N TYR A 77 17.48 0.96 18.33
CA TYR A 77 16.73 0.19 19.32
C TYR A 77 17.62 -0.29 20.49
N LYS A 78 17.02 -0.56 21.65
CA LYS A 78 17.75 -1.04 22.83
C LYS A 78 18.04 -2.55 22.73
N LYS A 79 19.17 -3.00 23.29
CA LYS A 79 19.49 -4.44 23.36
C LYS A 79 18.35 -5.22 24.01
N GLY A 80 17.92 -6.31 23.36
CA GLY A 80 16.87 -7.22 23.83
C GLY A 80 15.45 -6.63 23.82
N ALA A 81 15.26 -5.42 23.31
CA ALA A 81 13.96 -4.77 23.26
C ALA A 81 13.38 -4.84 21.86
N GLN A 82 12.05 -5.01 21.78
CA GLN A 82 11.31 -4.82 20.54
C GLN A 82 11.57 -3.41 19.99
N ALA A 83 11.83 -3.34 18.69
CA ALA A 83 11.91 -2.08 17.97
C ALA A 83 10.57 -1.78 17.29
N THR A 84 10.25 -0.50 17.14
CA THR A 84 9.06 -0.06 16.42
C THR A 84 9.47 0.95 15.37
N ILE A 85 9.17 0.64 14.11
CA ILE A 85 9.34 1.56 12.99
C ILE A 85 7.99 2.23 12.73
N ALA A 86 7.92 3.53 13.00
CA ALA A 86 6.76 4.36 12.68
C ALA A 86 6.96 5.04 11.33
N LEU A 87 5.94 4.97 10.48
CA LEU A 87 5.94 5.44 9.09
C LEU A 87 4.75 6.36 8.84
N ARG A 88 4.92 7.28 7.90
CA ARG A 88 3.84 8.07 7.29
C ARG A 88 3.77 7.67 5.82
N ILE A 89 2.62 7.15 5.41
CA ILE A 89 2.36 6.81 4.01
C ILE A 89 1.21 7.68 3.52
N ARG A 90 1.43 8.43 2.44
CA ARG A 90 0.46 9.37 1.88
C ARG A 90 0.25 9.10 0.41
N ASP A 91 -0.93 9.43 -0.06
CA ASP A 91 -1.34 9.31 -1.44
C ASP A 91 -2.31 10.43 -1.77
N ASP A 92 -2.37 10.86 -3.03
CA ASP A 92 -3.30 11.90 -3.49
C ASP A 92 -4.74 11.37 -3.66
N HIS A 93 -4.90 10.05 -3.76
CA HIS A 93 -6.21 9.38 -3.78
C HIS A 93 -6.37 8.36 -2.66
N ARG A 94 -5.81 7.15 -2.80
CA ARG A 94 -5.96 6.03 -1.87
C ARG A 94 -4.80 5.04 -2.00
N ILE A 95 -4.19 4.74 -0.84
CA ILE A 95 -3.27 3.61 -0.69
C ILE A 95 -4.04 2.29 -0.83
N ARG A 96 -3.62 1.46 -1.79
CA ARG A 96 -4.12 0.09 -1.96
C ARG A 96 -3.42 -0.90 -1.02
N GLY A 97 -2.12 -0.73 -0.80
CA GLY A 97 -1.35 -1.61 0.06
C GLY A 97 0.03 -1.07 0.38
N ALA A 98 0.59 -1.55 1.50
CA ALA A 98 1.96 -1.28 1.90
C ALA A 98 2.60 -2.57 2.45
N ARG A 99 3.89 -2.76 2.17
CA ARG A 99 4.68 -3.93 2.56
C ARG A 99 5.99 -3.48 3.17
N PHE A 100 6.38 -4.10 4.27
CA PHE A 100 7.64 -3.84 4.97
C PHE A 100 8.53 -5.06 4.86
N PHE A 101 9.71 -4.89 4.29
CA PHE A 101 10.67 -5.95 4.09
C PHE A 101 11.86 -5.73 5.01
N ALA A 102 12.28 -6.77 5.71
CA ALA A 102 13.38 -6.70 6.65
C ALA A 102 14.29 -7.93 6.55
N ARG A 103 15.55 -7.75 6.94
CA ARG A 103 16.49 -8.83 7.20
C ARG A 103 17.49 -8.41 8.26
N VAL A 104 18.10 -9.38 8.93
CA VAL A 104 19.31 -9.10 9.71
C VAL A 104 20.46 -8.80 8.74
N GLU A 105 21.27 -7.78 9.05
CA GLU A 105 22.43 -7.41 8.23
C GLU A 105 23.34 -8.63 7.99
N GLY A 106 23.65 -8.89 6.72
CA GLY A 106 24.41 -10.07 6.28
C GLY A 106 23.56 -11.27 5.87
N ALA A 107 22.26 -11.29 6.17
CA ALA A 107 21.35 -12.28 5.60
C ALA A 107 21.13 -12.02 4.10
N THR A 108 20.83 -13.08 3.34
CA THR A 108 20.63 -13.00 1.89
C THR A 108 19.25 -12.45 1.53
N GLU A 109 18.21 -12.98 2.15
CA GLU A 109 16.83 -12.72 1.79
C GLU A 109 16.16 -11.72 2.74
N PHE A 110 15.31 -10.87 2.16
CA PHE A 110 14.36 -10.07 2.91
C PHE A 110 13.09 -10.88 3.14
N VAL A 111 12.54 -10.78 4.35
CA VAL A 111 11.21 -11.30 4.67
C VAL A 111 10.25 -10.15 4.88
N GLU A 112 8.98 -10.39 4.58
CA GLU A 112 7.93 -9.41 4.87
C GLU A 112 7.53 -9.49 6.34
N LEU A 113 7.53 -8.35 7.02
CA LEU A 113 7.02 -8.22 8.38
C LEU A 113 5.64 -7.55 8.35
N PRO A 114 4.71 -7.96 9.24
CA PRO A 114 3.36 -7.42 9.25
C PRO A 114 3.36 -5.94 9.63
N MET A 115 2.70 -5.13 8.79
CA MET A 115 2.44 -3.73 9.07
C MET A 115 1.08 -3.56 9.76
N ARG A 116 1.01 -2.63 10.71
CA ARG A 116 -0.23 -2.19 11.34
C ARG A 116 -0.57 -0.78 10.86
N ARG A 117 -1.76 -0.62 10.30
CA ARG A 117 -2.29 0.70 9.93
C ARG A 117 -2.84 1.40 11.18
N GLY A 118 -2.39 2.63 11.40
CA GLY A 118 -2.89 3.53 12.43
C GLY A 118 -3.98 4.46 11.89
N ALA A 119 -4.18 5.59 12.57
CA ALA A 119 -5.10 6.62 12.11
C ALA A 119 -4.51 7.40 10.92
N GLY A 120 -5.34 7.71 9.92
CA GLY A 120 -4.93 8.50 8.76
C GLY A 120 -3.78 7.87 7.97
N GLU A 121 -2.65 8.58 7.97
CA GLU A 121 -1.42 8.26 7.23
C GLU A 121 -0.43 7.43 8.05
N ASP A 122 -0.75 7.10 9.30
CA ASP A 122 0.17 6.42 10.22
C ASP A 122 0.22 4.92 9.97
N TRP A 123 1.44 4.39 9.97
CA TRP A 123 1.73 2.96 9.89
C TRP A 123 2.83 2.59 10.88
N SER A 124 2.81 1.36 11.35
CA SER A 124 3.84 0.85 12.26
C SER A 124 4.21 -0.59 11.97
N VAL A 125 5.46 -0.94 12.28
CA VAL A 125 5.98 -2.29 12.23
C VAL A 125 6.73 -2.58 13.51
N GLU A 126 6.43 -3.73 14.12
CA GLU A 126 7.15 -4.22 15.28
C GLU A 126 8.20 -5.24 14.83
N ILE A 127 9.43 -5.04 15.28
CA ILE A 127 10.55 -5.93 14.97
C ILE A 127 11.00 -6.54 16.29
N SER A 128 10.75 -7.84 16.45
CA SER A 128 10.93 -8.53 17.72
C SER A 128 12.40 -8.88 18.01
N PRO A 129 12.76 -9.10 19.29
CA PRO A 129 14.08 -9.61 19.68
C PRO A 129 14.51 -10.90 18.99
N GLU A 130 13.55 -11.79 18.73
CA GLU A 130 13.74 -13.06 18.03
C GLU A 130 14.06 -12.86 16.56
N PHE A 131 13.59 -11.77 15.95
CA PHE A 131 13.96 -11.44 14.58
C PHE A 131 15.34 -10.79 14.49
N HIS A 132 15.57 -9.74 15.29
CA HIS A 132 16.76 -8.92 15.13
C HIS A 132 18.01 -9.49 15.82
N HIS A 133 17.87 -10.42 16.78
CA HIS A 133 18.98 -11.10 17.49
C HIS A 133 20.09 -10.14 18.01
N ASN A 134 19.74 -8.91 18.38
CA ASN A 134 20.65 -7.81 18.74
C ASN A 134 21.65 -7.34 17.65
N HIS A 135 21.39 -7.68 16.38
CA HIS A 135 22.13 -7.24 15.19
C HIS A 135 21.46 -6.03 14.50
N THR A 136 22.18 -5.40 13.57
CA THR A 136 21.56 -4.39 12.70
C THR A 136 20.47 -5.06 11.85
N VAL A 137 19.33 -4.39 11.71
CA VAL A 137 18.28 -4.79 10.77
C VAL A 137 18.34 -3.87 9.56
N GLU A 138 18.39 -4.47 8.38
CA GLU A 138 18.22 -3.79 7.09
C GLU A 138 16.76 -3.89 6.67
N PHE A 139 16.16 -2.78 6.24
CA PHE A 139 14.77 -2.79 5.82
C PHE A 139 14.49 -1.80 4.69
N TYR A 140 13.40 -2.06 3.97
CA TYR A 140 12.80 -1.11 3.04
C TYR A 140 11.28 -1.27 3.04
N VAL A 141 10.58 -0.27 2.53
CA VAL A 141 9.11 -0.25 2.50
C VAL A 141 8.65 0.07 1.10
N THR A 142 7.60 -0.59 0.64
CA THR A 142 6.93 -0.28 -0.62
C THR A 142 5.46 0.00 -0.35
N ALA A 143 4.88 0.98 -1.03
CA ALA A 143 3.45 1.26 -1.05
C ALA A 143 2.96 1.33 -2.50
N SER A 144 1.70 0.98 -2.72
CA SER A 144 1.03 1.05 -4.03
C SER A 144 -0.36 1.65 -3.89
N ASP A 145 -0.81 2.37 -4.91
CA ASP A 145 -2.16 2.93 -5.04
C ASP A 145 -3.07 2.07 -5.94
N TYR A 146 -4.22 2.62 -6.33
CA TYR A 146 -5.18 1.94 -7.22
C TYR A 146 -4.93 2.21 -8.71
N SER A 147 -4.21 3.28 -9.06
CA SER A 147 -3.70 3.55 -10.41
C SER A 147 -2.53 2.65 -10.82
N GLY A 148 -1.89 1.97 -9.85
CA GLY A 148 -0.76 1.08 -10.08
C GLY A 148 0.61 1.77 -9.93
N HIS A 149 0.67 2.99 -9.41
CA HIS A 149 1.96 3.57 -9.05
C HIS A 149 2.52 2.92 -7.79
N ALA A 150 3.81 3.10 -7.59
CA ALA A 150 4.53 2.56 -6.43
C ALA A 150 5.47 3.62 -5.84
N GLY A 151 5.44 3.71 -4.52
CA GLY A 151 6.35 4.50 -3.72
C GLY A 151 7.23 3.62 -2.84
N ASN A 152 8.42 4.10 -2.51
CA ASN A 152 9.37 3.34 -1.69
C ASN A 152 10.12 4.21 -0.68
N LEU A 153 10.47 3.59 0.44
CA LEU A 153 11.46 4.09 1.39
C LEU A 153 12.61 3.07 1.43
N GLY A 154 13.74 3.45 0.84
CA GLY A 154 14.86 2.53 0.58
C GLY A 154 14.54 1.51 -0.52
N SER A 155 15.41 0.51 -0.67
CA SER A 155 15.20 -0.61 -1.59
C SER A 155 15.94 -1.86 -1.11
N SER A 156 15.77 -2.99 -1.79
CA SER A 156 16.56 -4.20 -1.52
C SER A 156 18.06 -4.03 -1.78
N LYS A 157 18.45 -3.08 -2.64
CA LYS A 157 19.86 -2.74 -2.94
C LYS A 157 20.41 -1.69 -1.98
N GLU A 158 19.55 -0.76 -1.55
CA GLU A 158 19.89 0.35 -0.66
C GLU A 158 18.90 0.38 0.52
N PRO A 159 19.00 -0.59 1.45
CA PRO A 159 18.10 -0.64 2.59
C PRO A 159 18.48 0.39 3.65
N LEU A 160 17.49 0.83 4.42
CA LEU A 160 17.70 1.59 5.64
C LEU A 160 18.22 0.67 6.75
N LYS A 161 18.96 1.23 7.70
CA LYS A 161 19.58 0.46 8.79
C LYS A 161 19.03 0.87 10.15
N LEU A 162 18.34 -0.05 10.81
CA LEU A 162 17.94 0.02 12.20
C LEU A 162 19.06 -0.58 13.06
N LYS A 163 19.75 0.28 13.84
CA LYS A 163 20.94 -0.10 14.59
C LYS A 163 20.64 -0.35 16.06
N ARG A 164 21.37 -1.27 16.68
CA ARG A 164 21.35 -1.36 18.15
C ARG A 164 22.02 -0.12 18.74
N LYS A 165 21.33 0.58 19.64
CA LYS A 165 21.89 1.67 20.43
C LYS A 165 23.09 1.13 21.22
N ARG A 166 24.27 1.73 20.99
CA ARG A 166 25.46 1.47 21.80
C ARG A 166 25.50 2.58 22.86
N TRP A 167 25.50 2.21 24.13
CA TRP A 167 25.87 3.17 25.18
C TRP A 167 27.36 3.48 24.99
N SER A 168 27.69 4.73 24.67
CA SER A 168 29.06 5.20 24.86
C SER A 168 29.31 5.30 26.36
N LEU A 169 30.17 4.43 26.90
CA LEU A 169 30.69 4.54 28.27
C LEU A 169 31.78 5.64 28.39
N PHE A 170 31.70 6.71 27.59
CA PHE A 170 32.65 7.81 27.65
C PHE A 170 31.91 9.14 27.74
N GLY A 171 32.02 9.73 28.94
CA GLY A 171 31.49 11.03 29.34
C GLY A 171 31.73 11.20 30.84
N ARG A 172 33.01 11.21 31.23
CA ARG A 172 33.48 11.84 32.46
C ARG A 172 33.36 13.35 32.31
#